data_AF-A0A1F9ARD9-F1
#
_entry.id   AF-A0A1F9ARD9-F1
#
_cell.length_a   1.000
_cell.length_b   1.000
_cell.length_c   1.000
_cell.angle_alpha   90.00
_cell.angle_beta   90.00
_cell.angle_gamma   90.00
#
_symmetry.space_group_name_H-M   'P 1'
#
loop_
_entity.id
_entity.type
_entity.pdbx_description
1 polymer ?
#
loop_
_entity_poly.entity_id
_entity_poly.type
_entity_poly.pdbx_seq_one_letter_code
_entity_poly.pdbx_strand_id
1 'polypeptide(L)'
;MIYALWRFYQAPSLRRLTALSVLLGLALLTKYSALLIVPLVFVILATAYWLDPDFRSASKNFRGAPDRSAELTAESPRRAIRALRATLFLILGLIITLLVVWSGYFFDLSPWPWSRYLHGFLTTEQLLHHGSNYFLGQTRDTGFRSYYLVLFLLKTPLGTLILLALSLVVRVRVARVPSPAHPSVAQVFQPAHRLKLLPLFIFLPAITFFMAASFLNDLNLGVRYVLPAYPLLFLWIARLAAEPKALLGAQPTFGARLTLGAQPTLGARVTVRLSSRPKASPAHFAQPLPRWRRYVVPALAGWTVAASLWIWPDYLMYWNPIAGGPDRAWRIAVAGEDWGQDLPGLARYVKEHGIENLHYNVYGIGMPSLYSLHYRTFPCSTPVSGWVAVHMVDLYRPRAPGCYDWLKAYSPVAKVGYTIWIYRIE
;
A
#
# COMPACT_ATOMS: atom_id res chain seq x y z
N MET A 1 7.69 6.52 -3.85
CA MET A 1 8.35 6.02 -5.07
C MET A 1 7.37 5.74 -6.24
N ILE A 2 6.29 4.94 -6.11
CA ILE A 2 5.36 4.65 -7.25
C ILE A 2 4.78 5.93 -7.89
N TYR A 3 4.46 6.95 -7.09
CA TYR A 3 4.06 8.25 -7.61
C TYR A 3 5.15 8.93 -8.46
N ALA A 4 6.43 8.85 -8.07
CA ALA A 4 7.53 9.39 -8.86
C ALA A 4 7.70 8.63 -10.18
N LEU A 5 7.49 7.30 -10.17
CA LEU A 5 7.46 6.48 -11.37
C LEU A 5 6.35 6.92 -12.33
N TRP A 6 5.15 7.16 -11.80
CA TRP A 6 4.02 7.71 -12.54
C TRP A 6 4.31 9.10 -13.12
N ARG A 7 4.95 9.99 -12.36
CA ARG A 7 5.34 11.33 -12.83
C ARG A 7 6.43 11.26 -13.89
N PHE A 8 7.38 10.33 -13.77
CA PHE A 8 8.38 10.08 -14.80
C PHE A 8 7.72 9.58 -16.09
N TYR A 9 6.82 8.62 -16.01
CA TYR A 9 6.02 8.15 -17.15
C TYR A 9 5.27 9.29 -17.85
N GLN A 10 4.64 10.21 -17.10
CA GLN A 10 3.88 11.30 -17.72
C GLN A 10 4.70 12.34 -18.48
N ALA A 11 5.92 12.63 -18.04
CA ALA A 11 6.82 13.52 -18.78
C ALA A 11 8.26 13.13 -18.43
N PRO A 12 8.89 12.29 -19.25
CA PRO A 12 10.24 11.81 -19.00
C PRO A 12 11.24 12.97 -18.99
N SER A 13 12.05 13.09 -17.93
CA SER A 13 13.11 14.10 -17.84
C SER A 13 14.21 13.64 -16.88
N LEU A 14 15.44 14.16 -17.06
CA LEU A 14 16.56 13.79 -16.20
C LEU A 14 16.26 14.08 -14.72
N ARG A 15 15.65 15.24 -14.44
CA ARG A 15 15.23 15.61 -13.06
C ARG A 15 14.28 14.59 -12.45
N ARG A 16 13.31 14.09 -13.21
CA ARG A 16 12.34 13.09 -12.72
C ARG A 16 12.93 11.70 -12.63
N LEU A 17 13.87 11.35 -13.50
CA LEU A 17 14.65 10.11 -13.40
C LEU A 17 15.46 10.12 -12.10
N THR A 18 16.23 11.19 -11.85
CA THR A 18 17.00 11.35 -10.61
C THR A 18 16.08 11.27 -9.39
N ALA A 19 14.95 11.97 -9.38
CA ALA A 19 13.99 11.90 -8.28
C ALA A 19 13.41 10.48 -8.08
N LEU A 20 13.07 9.77 -9.17
CA LEU A 20 12.63 8.37 -9.11
C LEU A 20 13.70 7.47 -8.51
N SER A 21 14.94 7.57 -8.98
CA SER A 21 16.07 6.76 -8.53
C SER A 21 16.44 7.03 -7.07
N VAL A 22 16.45 8.30 -6.65
CA VAL A 22 16.68 8.65 -5.24
C VAL A 22 15.58 8.08 -4.36
N LEU A 23 14.31 8.24 -4.75
CA LEU A 23 13.19 7.69 -3.98
C LEU A 23 13.16 6.16 -3.97
N LEU A 24 13.66 5.50 -5.01
CA LEU A 24 13.83 4.05 -5.04
C LEU A 24 14.94 3.61 -4.07
N GLY A 25 16.09 4.31 -4.07
CA GLY A 25 17.19 4.03 -3.14
C GLY A 25 16.79 4.23 -1.68
N LEU A 26 16.09 5.32 -1.37
CA LEU A 26 15.52 5.56 -0.04
C LEU A 26 14.50 4.49 0.37
N ALA A 27 13.68 4.02 -0.58
CA ALA A 27 12.73 2.94 -0.30
C ALA A 27 13.45 1.62 0.06
N LEU A 28 14.54 1.28 -0.64
CA LEU A 28 15.37 0.12 -0.32
C LEU A 28 16.00 0.24 1.07
N LEU A 29 16.53 1.42 1.43
CA LEU A 29 17.07 1.68 2.77
C LEU A 29 16.02 1.59 3.89
N THR A 30 14.75 1.85 3.58
CA THR A 30 13.67 1.82 4.58
C THR A 30 13.21 0.39 4.87
N LYS A 31 13.13 -0.47 3.85
CA LYS A 31 12.64 -1.85 4.02
C LYS A 31 13.07 -2.76 2.88
N TYR A 32 13.60 -3.94 3.20
CA TYR A 32 14.03 -4.93 2.21
C TYR A 32 12.93 -5.39 1.24
N SER A 33 11.66 -5.39 1.65
CA SER A 33 10.53 -5.70 0.76
C SER A 33 10.41 -4.74 -0.43
N ALA A 34 11.03 -3.55 -0.38
CA ALA A 34 11.10 -2.64 -1.51
C ALA A 34 11.93 -3.19 -2.68
N LEU A 35 12.75 -4.23 -2.45
CA LEU A 35 13.51 -4.91 -3.50
C LEU A 35 12.58 -5.48 -4.60
N LEU A 36 11.37 -5.91 -4.23
CA LEU A 36 10.33 -6.36 -5.16
C LEU A 36 9.95 -5.30 -6.19
N ILE A 37 10.14 -4.02 -5.85
CA ILE A 37 9.74 -2.91 -6.71
C ILE A 37 10.80 -2.62 -7.79
N VAL A 38 12.05 -3.03 -7.58
CA VAL A 38 13.12 -2.81 -8.57
C VAL A 38 12.78 -3.46 -9.93
N PRO A 39 12.55 -4.78 -10.03
CA PRO A 39 12.16 -5.40 -11.31
C PRO A 39 10.82 -4.85 -11.83
N LEU A 40 9.91 -4.51 -10.93
CA LEU A 40 8.61 -3.97 -11.27
C LEU A 40 8.69 -2.60 -11.97
N VAL A 41 9.60 -1.72 -11.56
CA VAL A 41 9.83 -0.44 -12.25
C VAL A 41 10.20 -0.69 -13.72
N PHE A 42 11.10 -1.64 -13.98
CA PHE A 42 11.49 -1.99 -15.34
C PHE A 42 10.33 -2.58 -16.14
N VAL A 43 9.55 -3.49 -15.55
CA VAL A 43 8.37 -4.06 -16.20
C VAL A 43 7.36 -2.97 -16.55
N ILE A 44 7.02 -2.08 -15.61
CA ILE A 44 6.07 -0.98 -15.86
C ILE A 44 6.56 -0.06 -16.98
N LEU A 45 7.83 0.35 -16.95
CA LEU A 45 8.39 1.23 -17.98
C LEU A 45 8.50 0.55 -19.34
N ALA A 46 8.86 -0.73 -19.39
CA ALA A 46 8.88 -1.51 -20.61
C ALA A 46 7.47 -1.64 -21.18
N THR A 47 6.50 -2.09 -20.40
CA THR A 47 5.10 -2.18 -20.82
C THR A 47 4.56 -0.82 -21.27
N ALA A 48 4.87 0.27 -20.56
CA ALA A 48 4.49 1.61 -20.98
C ALA A 48 5.14 2.01 -22.31
N TYR A 49 6.41 1.68 -22.54
CA TYR A 49 7.10 1.93 -23.80
C TYR A 49 6.48 1.18 -24.99
N TRP A 50 5.99 -0.04 -24.75
CA TRP A 50 5.33 -0.86 -25.76
C TRP A 50 3.89 -0.41 -26.05
N LEU A 51 3.12 -0.04 -25.01
CA LEU A 51 1.70 0.25 -25.13
C LEU A 51 1.36 1.72 -25.39
N ASP A 52 2.27 2.66 -25.07
CA ASP A 52 2.03 4.10 -25.19
C ASP A 52 3.01 4.77 -26.18
N PRO A 53 2.55 5.06 -27.41
CA PRO A 53 3.34 5.76 -28.42
C PRO A 53 3.80 7.16 -27.99
N ASP A 54 3.02 7.86 -27.17
CA ASP A 54 3.35 9.22 -26.71
C ASP A 54 4.51 9.16 -25.72
N PHE A 55 4.44 8.22 -24.77
CA PHE A 55 5.55 7.96 -23.86
C PHE A 55 6.80 7.52 -24.62
N ARG A 56 6.65 6.62 -25.61
CA ARG A 56 7.74 6.17 -26.48
C ARG A 56 8.39 7.32 -27.25
N SER A 57 7.60 8.30 -27.69
CA SER A 57 8.09 9.48 -28.41
C SER A 57 8.77 10.46 -27.45
N ALA A 58 8.12 10.79 -26.34
CA ALA A 58 8.65 11.68 -25.31
C ALA A 58 9.94 11.13 -24.69
N SER A 59 10.06 9.81 -24.51
CA SER A 59 11.27 9.18 -23.98
C SER A 59 12.45 9.24 -24.95
N LYS A 60 12.25 9.61 -26.22
CA LYS A 60 13.32 9.77 -27.22
C LYS A 60 13.91 11.19 -27.22
N ASN A 61 13.13 12.21 -26.84
CA ASN A 61 13.49 13.62 -26.95
C ASN A 61 13.80 14.27 -25.57
N PHE A 62 14.64 13.60 -24.78
CA PHE A 62 14.94 13.99 -23.38
C PHE A 62 15.73 15.31 -23.22
N ARG A 63 16.34 15.82 -24.30
CA ARG A 63 16.84 17.20 -24.36
C ARG A 63 15.78 18.01 -25.09
N GLY A 64 15.29 19.11 -24.49
CA GLY A 64 14.31 20.02 -25.09
C GLY A 64 14.80 20.77 -26.32
N ALA A 65 15.57 20.13 -27.20
CA ALA A 65 15.82 20.60 -28.55
C ALA A 65 14.62 20.16 -29.40
N PRO A 66 13.83 21.09 -29.93
CA PRO A 66 12.87 20.75 -30.96
C PRO A 66 13.69 20.36 -32.18
N ASP A 67 13.77 19.06 -32.47
CA ASP A 67 14.29 18.61 -33.76
C ASP A 67 13.24 18.96 -34.81
N ARG A 68 13.30 20.21 -35.30
CA ARG A 68 12.47 20.74 -36.40
C ARG A 68 12.86 20.15 -37.76
N SER A 69 13.83 19.23 -37.78
CA SER A 69 14.41 18.65 -38.98
C SER A 69 14.21 17.14 -39.02
N ALA A 70 12.97 16.66 -39.12
CA ALA A 70 12.75 15.23 -39.35
C ALA A 70 11.41 14.89 -40.02
N GLU A 71 11.04 15.64 -41.05
CA GLU A 71 10.43 15.00 -42.22
C GLU A 71 11.57 14.56 -43.15
N LEU A 72 11.46 13.34 -43.68
CA LEU A 72 12.33 12.70 -44.68
C LEU A 72 13.49 11.83 -44.15
N THR A 73 13.22 10.52 -44.15
CA THR A 73 14.09 9.39 -44.55
C THR A 73 15.11 8.79 -43.56
N ALA A 74 15.31 7.47 -43.73
CA ALA A 74 16.18 6.48 -43.03
C ALA A 74 15.72 5.92 -41.66
N GLU A 75 15.11 4.72 -41.70
CA GLU A 75 14.44 4.04 -40.58
C GLU A 75 15.32 3.10 -39.71
N SER A 76 16.52 2.67 -40.12
CA SER A 76 17.26 1.60 -39.42
C SER A 76 18.37 2.03 -38.43
N PRO A 77 19.28 3.00 -38.71
CA PRO A 77 20.38 3.31 -37.78
C PRO A 77 19.90 4.09 -36.55
N ARG A 78 18.81 4.84 -36.72
CA ARG A 78 18.23 5.69 -35.69
C ARG A 78 17.51 4.88 -34.60
N ARG A 79 17.04 3.65 -34.88
CA ARG A 79 16.38 2.79 -33.87
C ARG A 79 17.37 2.24 -32.85
N ALA A 80 18.53 1.74 -33.30
CA ALA A 80 19.58 1.21 -32.44
C ALA A 80 20.16 2.29 -31.50
N ILE A 81 20.46 3.48 -32.03
CA ILE A 81 20.95 4.62 -31.23
C ILE A 81 19.92 5.07 -30.19
N ARG A 82 18.62 5.04 -30.52
CA ARG A 82 17.53 5.40 -29.58
C ARG A 82 17.36 4.35 -28.48
N ALA A 83 17.44 3.06 -28.81
CA ALA A 83 17.37 1.97 -27.82
C ALA A 83 18.56 2.03 -26.86
N LEU A 84 19.78 2.24 -27.39
CA LEU A 84 20.99 2.42 -26.60
C LEU A 84 20.87 3.58 -25.60
N ARG A 85 20.34 4.74 -26.04
CA ARG A 85 20.10 5.88 -25.13
C ARG A 85 19.14 5.53 -24.00
N ALA A 86 18.01 4.89 -24.30
CA ALA A 86 17.05 4.48 -23.27
C ALA A 86 17.68 3.52 -22.24
N THR A 87 18.47 2.56 -22.71
CA THR A 87 19.23 1.64 -21.84
C THR A 87 20.22 2.37 -20.96
N LEU A 88 21.02 3.29 -21.52
CA LEU A 88 21.97 4.11 -20.75
C LEU A 88 21.27 4.95 -19.67
N PHE A 89 20.06 5.47 -19.95
CA PHE A 89 19.27 6.20 -18.94
C PHE A 89 18.80 5.31 -17.80
N LEU A 90 18.36 4.08 -18.10
CA LEU A 90 17.97 3.11 -17.08
C LEU A 90 19.18 2.70 -16.24
N ILE A 91 20.34 2.51 -16.86
CA ILE A 91 21.62 2.25 -16.16
C ILE A 91 21.98 3.43 -15.25
N LEU A 92 21.91 4.67 -15.74
CA LEU A 92 22.13 5.86 -14.91
C LEU A 92 21.18 5.90 -13.70
N GLY A 93 19.90 5.59 -13.92
CA GLY A 93 18.92 5.50 -12.86
C GLY A 93 19.23 4.42 -11.83
N LEU A 94 19.74 3.26 -12.26
CA LEU A 94 20.20 2.19 -11.38
C LEU A 94 21.43 2.61 -10.58
N ILE A 95 22.41 3.25 -11.22
CA ILE A 95 23.62 3.78 -10.56
C ILE A 95 23.22 4.77 -9.47
N ILE A 96 22.33 5.73 -9.75
CA ILE A 96 21.85 6.69 -8.73
C ILE A 96 21.17 5.96 -7.57
N THR A 97 20.36 4.95 -7.86
CA THR A 97 19.68 4.14 -6.83
C THR A 97 20.68 3.44 -5.92
N LEU A 98 21.69 2.80 -6.51
CA LEU A 98 22.75 2.10 -5.80
C LEU A 98 23.65 3.06 -5.01
N LEU A 99 23.97 4.22 -5.55
CA LEU A 99 24.72 5.27 -4.83
C LEU A 99 23.96 5.73 -3.57
N VAL A 100 22.65 5.89 -3.66
CA VAL A 100 21.82 6.27 -2.51
C VAL A 100 21.82 5.18 -1.44
N VAL A 101 21.64 3.90 -1.84
CA VAL A 101 21.76 2.78 -0.89
C VAL A 101 23.14 2.76 -0.23
N TRP A 102 24.20 2.91 -1.01
CA TRP A 102 25.57 2.95 -0.48
C TRP A 102 25.78 4.09 0.52
N SER A 103 25.24 5.28 0.22
CA SER A 103 25.34 6.44 1.09
C SER A 103 24.63 6.23 2.44
N GLY A 104 23.54 5.45 2.46
CA GLY A 104 22.85 5.09 3.71
C GLY A 104 23.67 4.19 4.63
N TYR A 105 24.69 3.52 4.08
CA TYR A 105 25.70 2.78 4.84
C TYR A 105 27.03 3.54 4.94
N PHE A 106 26.99 4.88 4.84
CA PHE A 106 28.15 5.76 4.97
C PHE A 106 29.30 5.43 4.01
N PHE A 107 28.96 4.99 2.80
CA PHE A 107 29.93 4.56 1.78
C PHE A 107 30.85 3.42 2.23
N ASP A 108 30.36 2.53 3.11
CA ASP A 108 31.13 1.36 3.53
C ASP A 108 31.49 0.46 2.33
N LEU A 109 32.77 0.09 2.26
CA LEU A 109 33.38 -0.71 1.21
C LEU A 109 33.51 -2.19 1.59
N SER A 110 33.12 -2.63 2.77
CA SER A 110 33.50 -3.95 3.30
C SER A 110 32.40 -5.00 3.20
N PRO A 111 32.61 -6.12 2.49
CA PRO A 111 33.73 -6.47 1.59
C PRO A 111 33.72 -5.82 0.18
N TRP A 112 32.59 -5.26 -0.24
CA TRP A 112 32.45 -4.42 -1.45
C TRP A 112 31.26 -3.46 -1.28
N PRO A 113 31.05 -2.45 -2.16
CA PRO A 113 29.87 -1.57 -2.09
C PRO A 113 28.55 -2.36 -1.95
N TRP A 114 27.65 -1.90 -1.07
CA TRP A 114 26.33 -2.52 -0.78
C TRP A 114 26.34 -3.88 -0.09
N SER A 115 27.50 -4.48 0.18
CA SER A 115 27.60 -5.78 0.86
C SER A 115 26.90 -5.82 2.23
N ARG A 116 26.95 -4.74 3.02
CA ARG A 116 26.19 -4.62 4.28
C ARG A 116 24.68 -4.69 4.08
N TYR A 117 24.17 -4.05 3.03
CA TYR A 117 22.75 -4.11 2.69
C TYR A 117 22.35 -5.56 2.36
N LEU A 118 23.15 -6.22 1.53
CA LEU A 118 22.91 -7.61 1.15
C LEU A 118 23.03 -8.56 2.34
N HIS A 119 24.01 -8.38 3.21
CA HIS A 119 24.16 -9.18 4.41
C HIS A 119 22.96 -9.00 5.34
N GLY A 120 22.51 -7.77 5.59
CA GLY A 120 21.33 -7.54 6.42
C GLY A 120 20.06 -8.15 5.84
N PHE A 121 19.90 -8.13 4.52
CA PHE A 121 18.81 -8.85 3.83
C PHE A 121 18.89 -10.36 4.07
N LEU A 122 20.05 -10.98 3.80
CA LEU A 122 20.24 -12.42 3.95
C LEU A 122 20.06 -12.89 5.41
N THR A 123 20.59 -12.14 6.38
CA THR A 123 20.42 -12.45 7.81
C THR A 123 18.95 -12.35 8.23
N THR A 124 18.22 -11.35 7.71
CA THR A 124 16.79 -11.21 8.00
C THR A 124 16.02 -12.41 7.46
N GLU A 125 16.26 -12.84 6.23
CA GLU A 125 15.62 -14.03 5.65
C GLU A 125 15.88 -15.29 6.50
N GLN A 126 17.12 -15.50 6.95
CA GLN A 126 17.47 -16.63 7.82
C GLN A 126 16.70 -16.63 9.15
N LEU A 127 16.48 -15.45 9.74
CA LEU A 127 15.72 -15.30 10.98
C LEU A 127 14.22 -15.54 10.78
N LEU A 128 13.68 -15.35 9.58
CA LEU A 128 12.26 -15.54 9.26
C LEU A 128 11.86 -17.01 9.11
N HIS A 129 12.80 -17.93 8.97
CA HIS A 129 12.54 -19.37 8.74
C HIS A 129 12.25 -20.19 10.01
N HIS A 130 12.08 -19.57 11.17
CA HIS A 130 11.92 -20.28 12.44
C HIS A 130 10.48 -20.17 12.99
N GLY A 131 9.78 -21.31 13.02
CA GLY A 131 8.48 -21.48 13.68
C GLY A 131 7.38 -22.01 12.76
N SER A 132 6.31 -22.52 13.37
CA SER A 132 5.12 -22.96 12.64
C SER A 132 4.17 -21.79 12.35
N ASN A 133 3.45 -21.88 11.24
CA ASN A 133 2.33 -21.03 10.89
C ASN A 133 1.02 -21.66 11.34
N TYR A 134 0.03 -20.83 11.68
CA TYR A 134 -1.33 -21.27 11.96
C TYR A 134 -2.31 -20.60 11.00
N PHE A 135 -3.15 -21.40 10.35
CA PHE A 135 -4.20 -20.92 9.46
C PHE A 135 -5.38 -21.90 9.39
N LEU A 136 -6.59 -21.40 9.58
CA LEU A 136 -7.85 -22.18 9.50
C LEU A 136 -7.82 -23.48 10.32
N GLY A 137 -7.32 -23.41 11.55
CA GLY A 137 -7.21 -24.57 12.44
C GLY A 137 -6.05 -25.52 12.15
N GLN A 138 -5.24 -25.26 11.12
CA GLN A 138 -4.10 -26.11 10.76
C GLN A 138 -2.78 -25.40 11.11
N THR A 139 -1.82 -26.17 11.62
CA THR A 139 -0.44 -25.73 11.81
C THR A 139 0.48 -26.35 10.75
N ARG A 140 1.36 -25.56 10.14
CA ARG A 140 2.36 -26.02 9.17
C ARG A 140 3.65 -25.23 9.30
N ASP A 141 4.78 -25.86 9.07
CA ASP A 141 6.09 -25.20 9.08
C ASP A 141 6.38 -24.41 7.79
N THR A 142 5.49 -24.53 6.79
CA THR A 142 5.55 -23.78 5.53
C THR A 142 4.39 -22.77 5.43
N GLY A 143 4.53 -21.80 4.52
CA GLY A 143 3.54 -20.76 4.30
C GLY A 143 2.26 -21.27 3.61
N PHE A 144 1.11 -20.82 4.07
CA PHE A 144 -0.17 -21.02 3.40
C PHE A 144 -0.34 -19.98 2.27
N ARG A 145 -0.37 -20.46 1.03
CA ARG A 145 -0.49 -19.60 -0.17
C ARG A 145 -1.75 -18.72 -0.20
N SER A 146 -2.85 -19.17 0.40
CA SER A 146 -4.10 -18.41 0.46
C SER A 146 -4.18 -17.43 1.63
N TYR A 147 -3.23 -17.48 2.57
CA TYR A 147 -3.25 -16.74 3.83
C TYR A 147 -3.49 -15.24 3.64
N TYR A 148 -2.64 -14.58 2.85
CA TYR A 148 -2.69 -13.12 2.72
C TYR A 148 -3.92 -12.63 1.98
N LEU A 149 -4.44 -13.40 1.02
CA LEU A 149 -5.68 -13.06 0.34
C LEU A 149 -6.88 -13.19 1.29
N VAL A 150 -6.97 -14.28 2.05
CA VAL A 150 -8.03 -14.49 3.03
C VAL A 150 -7.97 -13.43 4.12
N LEU A 151 -6.79 -13.15 4.68
CA LEU A 151 -6.64 -12.12 5.69
C LEU A 151 -6.92 -10.72 5.15
N PHE A 152 -6.56 -10.40 3.90
CA PHE A 152 -6.97 -9.15 3.28
C PHE A 152 -8.51 -9.03 3.25
N LEU A 153 -9.21 -10.09 2.85
CA LEU A 153 -10.68 -10.07 2.79
C LEU A 153 -11.35 -10.04 4.17
N LEU A 154 -10.72 -10.59 5.20
CA LEU A 154 -11.32 -10.72 6.52
C LEU A 154 -10.87 -9.65 7.52
N LYS A 155 -9.66 -9.10 7.37
CA LYS A 155 -9.16 -7.97 8.17
C LYS A 155 -9.43 -6.60 7.54
N THR A 156 -9.89 -6.53 6.29
CA THR A 156 -10.31 -5.24 5.71
C THR A 156 -11.77 -4.94 6.07
N PRO A 157 -12.09 -3.70 6.50
CA PRO A 157 -13.47 -3.29 6.71
C PRO A 157 -14.36 -3.52 5.48
N LEU A 158 -15.58 -4.03 5.71
CA LEU A 158 -16.50 -4.35 4.62
C LEU A 158 -16.83 -3.12 3.76
N GLY A 159 -16.96 -1.94 4.37
CA GLY A 159 -17.12 -0.67 3.64
C GLY A 159 -16.01 -0.44 2.60
N THR A 160 -14.75 -0.67 2.98
CA THR A 160 -13.59 -0.57 2.08
C THR A 160 -13.63 -1.62 0.97
N LEU A 161 -13.97 -2.87 1.28
CA LEU A 161 -14.07 -3.94 0.29
C LEU A 161 -15.19 -3.67 -0.73
N ILE A 162 -16.34 -3.20 -0.26
CA ILE A 162 -17.47 -2.83 -1.12
C ILE A 162 -17.09 -1.64 -2.01
N LEU A 163 -16.41 -0.62 -1.45
CA LEU A 163 -15.88 0.50 -2.24
C LEU A 163 -14.89 0.03 -3.32
N LEU A 164 -13.99 -0.91 -2.98
CA LEU A 164 -13.07 -1.48 -3.95
C LEU A 164 -13.82 -2.22 -5.06
N ALA A 165 -14.75 -3.11 -4.72
CA ALA A 165 -15.58 -3.83 -5.69
C ALA A 165 -16.37 -2.86 -6.59
N LEU A 166 -17.00 -1.85 -5.99
CA LEU A 166 -17.76 -0.83 -6.69
C LEU A 166 -16.88 -0.04 -7.68
N SER A 167 -15.66 0.32 -7.28
CA SER A 167 -14.71 1.03 -8.14
C SER A 167 -14.29 0.21 -9.37
N LEU A 168 -14.14 -1.11 -9.21
CA LEU A 168 -13.84 -2.04 -10.30
C LEU A 168 -15.04 -2.22 -11.23
N VAL A 169 -16.24 -2.43 -10.69
CA VAL A 169 -17.48 -2.57 -11.48
C VAL A 169 -17.75 -1.32 -12.31
N VAL A 170 -17.63 -0.13 -11.70
CA VAL A 170 -17.74 1.14 -12.40
C VAL A 170 -16.74 1.19 -13.56
N ARG A 171 -15.47 0.83 -13.32
CA ARG A 171 -14.43 0.86 -14.37
C ARG A 171 -14.74 -0.08 -15.53
N VAL A 172 -15.22 -1.30 -15.25
CA VAL A 172 -15.57 -2.30 -16.27
C VAL A 172 -16.79 -1.84 -17.07
N ARG A 173 -17.83 -1.33 -16.42
CA ARG A 173 -19.04 -0.82 -17.11
C ARG A 173 -18.69 0.34 -18.04
N VAL A 174 -17.89 1.28 -17.55
CA VAL A 174 -17.38 2.41 -18.35
C VAL A 174 -16.54 1.93 -19.54
N ALA A 175 -15.72 0.90 -19.36
CA ALA A 175 -14.89 0.34 -20.44
C ALA A 175 -15.71 -0.31 -21.57
N ARG A 176 -16.92 -0.80 -21.26
CA ARG A 176 -17.79 -1.53 -22.20
C ARG A 176 -18.71 -0.62 -23.01
N VAL A 177 -18.82 0.67 -22.69
CA VAL A 177 -19.61 1.62 -23.49
C VAL A 177 -18.84 1.86 -24.80
N PRO A 178 -19.38 1.45 -25.97
CA PRO A 178 -18.72 1.67 -27.25
C PRO A 178 -18.56 3.17 -27.48
N SER A 179 -17.36 3.59 -27.91
CA SER A 179 -17.10 4.98 -28.27
C SER A 179 -18.04 5.38 -29.42
N PRO A 180 -18.99 6.32 -29.25
CA PRO A 180 -19.85 6.72 -30.36
C PRO A 180 -19.01 7.45 -31.42
N ALA A 181 -19.43 7.35 -32.68
CA ALA A 181 -18.85 8.05 -33.83
C ALA A 181 -18.91 9.60 -33.72
N HIS A 182 -19.59 10.13 -32.69
CA HIS A 182 -19.61 11.55 -32.34
C HIS A 182 -18.79 11.85 -31.07
N PRO A 183 -17.88 12.84 -31.09
CA PRO A 183 -16.83 13.04 -30.07
C PRO A 183 -17.32 13.56 -28.70
N SER A 184 -18.61 13.72 -28.45
CA SER A 184 -19.13 14.48 -27.29
C SER A 184 -19.40 13.66 -26.02
N VAL A 185 -19.49 12.32 -26.08
CA VAL A 185 -19.86 11.49 -24.91
C VAL A 185 -18.75 10.51 -24.49
N ALA A 186 -17.91 10.06 -25.44
CA ALA A 186 -16.79 9.17 -25.13
C ALA A 186 -15.66 9.85 -24.36
N GLN A 187 -15.45 11.16 -24.51
CA GLN A 187 -14.30 11.88 -23.91
C GLN A 187 -14.38 12.05 -22.39
N VAL A 188 -15.58 11.99 -21.79
CA VAL A 188 -15.76 12.10 -20.33
C VAL A 188 -15.29 10.83 -19.60
N PHE A 189 -15.30 9.70 -20.32
CA PHE A 189 -15.02 8.38 -19.78
C PHE A 189 -13.78 7.71 -20.37
N GLN A 190 -13.31 8.18 -21.54
CA GLN A 190 -11.97 7.91 -21.98
C GLN A 190 -11.01 8.68 -21.07
N PRO A 191 -10.17 7.99 -20.29
CA PRO A 191 -9.09 8.68 -19.63
C PRO A 191 -8.32 9.44 -20.70
N ALA A 192 -7.93 10.70 -20.45
CA ALA A 192 -6.86 11.34 -21.21
C ALA A 192 -5.77 10.28 -21.45
N HIS A 193 -5.17 10.18 -22.64
CA HIS A 193 -4.33 9.06 -23.07
C HIS A 193 -3.40 8.53 -21.94
N ARG A 194 -2.89 9.46 -21.13
CA ARG A 194 -2.06 9.30 -19.93
C ARG A 194 -2.65 8.48 -18.77
N LEU A 195 -3.97 8.35 -18.61
CA LEU A 195 -4.63 7.63 -17.50
C LEU A 195 -5.05 6.19 -17.89
N LYS A 196 -4.89 5.79 -19.17
CA LYS A 196 -5.20 4.42 -19.64
C LYS A 196 -4.35 3.38 -18.93
N LEU A 197 -3.06 3.68 -18.72
CA LEU A 197 -2.13 2.80 -18.03
C LEU A 197 -2.16 2.95 -16.50
N LEU A 198 -2.96 3.84 -15.90
CA LEU A 198 -3.02 3.97 -14.44
C LEU A 198 -3.26 2.64 -13.70
N PRO A 199 -4.12 1.70 -14.17
CA PRO A 199 -4.26 0.39 -13.54
C PRO A 199 -2.94 -0.37 -13.42
N LEU A 200 -2.03 -0.22 -14.38
CA LEU A 200 -0.69 -0.83 -14.35
C LEU A 200 0.13 -0.30 -13.16
N PHE A 201 0.10 0.99 -12.89
CA PHE A 201 0.88 1.62 -11.80
C PHE A 201 0.27 1.37 -10.41
N ILE A 202 -0.95 0.84 -10.33
CA ILE A 202 -1.66 0.60 -9.08
C ILE A 202 -1.74 -0.89 -8.79
N PHE A 203 -2.37 -1.66 -9.69
CA PHE A 203 -2.64 -3.06 -9.47
C PHE A 203 -1.42 -3.94 -9.67
N LEU A 204 -0.52 -3.61 -10.60
CA LEU A 204 0.68 -4.44 -10.78
C LEU A 204 1.54 -4.46 -9.50
N PRO A 205 1.92 -3.31 -8.89
CA PRO A 205 2.60 -3.34 -7.59
C PRO A 205 1.79 -4.02 -6.49
N ALA A 206 0.48 -3.74 -6.39
CA ALA A 206 -0.37 -4.36 -5.37
C ALA A 206 -0.34 -5.90 -5.51
N ILE A 207 -0.59 -6.43 -6.71
CA ILE A 207 -0.54 -7.86 -7.02
C ILE A 207 0.85 -8.42 -6.75
N THR A 208 1.93 -7.71 -7.12
CA THR A 208 3.30 -8.14 -6.81
C THR A 208 3.51 -8.33 -5.31
N PHE A 209 3.02 -7.43 -4.45
CA PHE A 209 3.11 -7.62 -2.99
C PHE A 209 2.30 -8.83 -2.52
N PHE A 210 1.08 -9.03 -3.03
CA PHE A 210 0.28 -10.22 -2.69
C PHE A 210 0.95 -11.53 -3.12
N MET A 211 1.46 -11.58 -4.36
CA MET A 211 2.13 -12.76 -4.89
C MET A 211 3.43 -13.03 -4.15
N ALA A 212 4.26 -12.01 -3.93
CA ALA A 212 5.50 -12.16 -3.18
C ALA A 212 5.24 -12.63 -1.74
N ALA A 213 4.28 -12.02 -1.04
CA ALA A 213 3.91 -12.44 0.31
C ALA A 213 3.42 -13.90 0.34
N SER A 214 2.63 -14.31 -0.67
CA SER A 214 1.99 -15.64 -0.68
C SER A 214 2.88 -16.77 -1.17
N PHE A 215 3.89 -16.48 -2.00
CA PHE A 215 4.68 -17.50 -2.70
C PHE A 215 6.19 -17.41 -2.45
N LEU A 216 6.71 -16.26 -2.01
CA LEU A 216 8.14 -16.08 -1.73
C LEU A 216 8.46 -16.06 -0.22
N ASN A 217 7.45 -16.02 0.65
CA ASN A 217 7.62 -16.01 2.09
C ASN A 217 6.94 -17.23 2.69
N ASP A 218 7.68 -18.02 3.46
CA ASP A 218 7.10 -19.13 4.23
C ASP A 218 6.45 -18.66 5.53
N LEU A 219 6.70 -17.42 5.95
CA LEU A 219 6.16 -16.88 7.17
C LEU A 219 4.80 -16.20 6.94
N ASN A 220 3.80 -16.55 7.75
CA ASN A 220 2.46 -15.97 7.73
C ASN A 220 2.21 -15.13 8.98
N LEU A 221 2.38 -13.81 8.86
CA LEU A 221 2.26 -12.83 9.95
C LEU A 221 1.26 -11.72 9.63
N GLY A 222 -0.02 -12.00 9.83
CA GLY A 222 -1.09 -11.04 9.62
C GLY A 222 -1.09 -10.47 8.21
N VAL A 223 -1.51 -9.20 8.06
CA VAL A 223 -1.54 -8.50 6.76
C VAL A 223 -0.24 -7.74 6.44
N ARG A 224 0.80 -7.86 7.27
CA ARG A 224 1.97 -6.96 7.28
C ARG A 224 2.74 -6.90 5.96
N TYR A 225 2.90 -8.05 5.30
CA TYR A 225 3.61 -8.14 4.03
C TYR A 225 2.82 -7.58 2.85
N VAL A 226 1.49 -7.49 2.96
CA VAL A 226 0.61 -6.90 1.94
C VAL A 226 0.18 -5.47 2.27
N LEU A 227 0.53 -4.93 3.45
CA LEU A 227 0.26 -3.53 3.82
C LEU A 227 0.69 -2.50 2.75
N PRO A 228 1.84 -2.65 2.05
CA PRO A 228 2.22 -1.71 1.00
C PRO A 228 1.22 -1.62 -0.17
N ALA A 229 0.35 -2.61 -0.35
CA ALA A 229 -0.71 -2.58 -1.37
C ALA A 229 -1.89 -1.68 -0.98
N TYR A 230 -2.20 -1.51 0.32
CA TYR A 230 -3.39 -0.78 0.78
C TYR A 230 -3.46 0.67 0.29
N PRO A 231 -2.38 1.49 0.38
CA PRO A 231 -2.40 2.86 -0.16
C PRO A 231 -2.74 2.92 -1.65
N LEU A 232 -2.30 1.93 -2.44
CA LEU A 232 -2.59 1.85 -3.88
C LEU A 232 -4.07 1.51 -4.11
N LEU A 233 -4.62 0.58 -3.32
CA LEU A 233 -6.05 0.25 -3.38
C LEU A 233 -6.93 1.43 -2.93
N PHE A 234 -6.53 2.18 -1.90
CA PHE A 234 -7.22 3.40 -1.49
C PHE A 234 -7.15 4.49 -2.57
N LEU A 235 -6.01 4.66 -3.24
CA LEU A 235 -5.87 5.57 -4.37
C LEU A 235 -6.82 5.19 -5.53
N TRP A 236 -7.01 3.90 -5.77
CA TRP A 236 -7.98 3.41 -6.75
C TRP A 236 -9.42 3.72 -6.33
N ILE A 237 -9.77 3.44 -5.08
CA ILE A 237 -11.09 3.71 -4.49
C ILE A 237 -11.42 5.20 -4.56
N ALA A 238 -10.45 6.09 -4.30
CA ALA A 238 -10.65 7.54 -4.30
C ALA A 238 -11.22 8.09 -5.63
N ARG A 239 -11.05 7.35 -6.73
CA ARG A 239 -11.65 7.70 -8.03
C ARG A 239 -13.17 7.66 -8.05
N LEU A 240 -13.81 6.99 -7.09
CA LEU A 240 -15.26 7.01 -6.93
C LEU A 240 -15.76 8.38 -6.44
N ALA A 241 -14.94 9.08 -5.65
CA ALA A 241 -15.24 10.39 -5.09
C ALA A 241 -14.77 11.55 -5.99
N ALA A 242 -13.77 11.31 -6.84
CA ALA A 242 -13.24 12.35 -7.73
C ALA A 242 -14.25 12.73 -8.83
N GLU A 243 -14.61 14.01 -8.88
CA GLU A 243 -15.39 14.54 -10.02
C GLU A 243 -14.55 14.51 -11.31
N PRO A 244 -15.16 14.22 -12.47
CA PRO A 244 -14.45 14.16 -13.75
C PRO A 244 -13.62 15.43 -14.05
N LYS A 245 -14.10 16.60 -13.62
CA LYS A 245 -13.42 17.90 -13.81
C LYS A 245 -12.13 18.05 -13.00
N ALA A 246 -12.04 17.44 -11.82
CA ALA A 246 -10.85 17.51 -10.95
C ALA A 246 -9.71 16.62 -11.45
N LEU A 247 -10.02 15.50 -12.12
CA LEU A 247 -9.04 14.55 -12.65
C LEU A 247 -8.37 15.00 -13.96
N LEU A 248 -9.00 15.91 -14.71
CA LEU A 248 -8.54 16.36 -16.03
C LEU A 248 -7.63 17.60 -15.99
N GLY A 249 -7.28 18.11 -14.81
CA GLY A 249 -6.33 19.21 -14.69
C GLY A 249 -6.89 20.52 -15.21
N ALA A 250 -7.76 21.15 -14.41
CA ALA A 250 -7.77 22.60 -14.40
C ALA A 250 -6.45 23.06 -13.76
N GLN A 251 -5.39 23.14 -14.57
CA GLN A 251 -4.30 24.06 -14.27
C GLN A 251 -4.95 25.44 -14.24
N PRO A 252 -4.95 26.17 -13.12
CA PRO A 252 -5.36 27.56 -13.16
C PRO A 252 -4.27 28.30 -13.93
N THR A 253 -4.40 28.42 -15.25
CA THR A 253 -3.56 29.32 -16.02
C THR A 253 -3.99 30.73 -15.67
N PHE A 254 -3.37 31.28 -14.62
CA PHE A 254 -3.32 32.72 -14.39
C PHE A 254 -2.39 33.32 -15.47
N GLY A 255 -2.87 33.35 -16.71
CA GLY A 255 -2.20 33.99 -17.84
C GLY A 255 -2.87 35.32 -18.12
N ALA A 256 -2.51 36.36 -17.37
CA ALA A 256 -2.86 37.72 -17.76
C ALA A 256 -2.05 38.09 -19.02
N ARG A 257 -2.70 38.12 -20.18
CA ARG A 257 -2.10 38.72 -21.39
C ARG A 257 -2.28 40.24 -21.29
N LEU A 258 -1.19 40.94 -20.97
CA LEU A 258 -1.07 42.38 -21.11
C LEU A 258 -0.85 42.72 -22.58
N THR A 259 -1.90 43.18 -23.26
CA THR A 259 -1.77 43.86 -24.56
C THR A 259 -1.69 45.35 -24.31
N LEU A 260 -0.49 45.92 -24.39
CA LEU A 260 -0.26 47.36 -24.43
C LEU A 260 -0.55 47.86 -25.85
N GLY A 261 -1.69 48.52 -26.04
CA GLY A 261 -1.95 49.33 -27.23
C GLY A 261 -1.48 50.75 -26.98
N ALA A 262 -0.42 51.18 -27.65
CA ALA A 262 -0.04 52.58 -27.71
C ALA A 262 -0.65 53.20 -28.99
N GLN A 263 -1.49 54.23 -28.84
CA GLN A 263 -1.77 55.16 -29.93
C GLN A 263 -1.02 56.47 -29.66
N PRO A 264 -0.34 57.04 -30.66
CA PRO A 264 0.50 58.22 -30.47
C PRO A 264 -0.35 59.49 -30.64
N THR A 265 -0.91 60.01 -29.55
CA THR A 265 -1.35 61.42 -29.47
C THR A 265 -1.16 61.94 -28.05
N LEU A 266 -0.56 63.13 -27.93
CA LEU A 266 -0.28 63.84 -26.68
C LEU A 266 -1.51 63.86 -25.75
N GLY A 267 -1.36 63.30 -24.55
CA GLY A 267 -2.40 63.32 -23.50
C GLY A 267 -2.95 61.94 -23.06
N ALA A 268 -2.12 60.89 -23.02
CA ALA A 268 -2.57 59.52 -22.80
C ALA A 268 -3.03 59.23 -21.34
N ARG A 269 -4.35 59.14 -21.12
CA ARG A 269 -4.93 58.33 -20.03
C ARG A 269 -4.79 56.85 -20.39
N VAL A 270 -3.97 56.13 -19.64
CA VAL A 270 -3.86 54.67 -19.72
C VAL A 270 -5.17 54.05 -19.21
N THR A 271 -6.01 53.58 -20.12
CA THR A 271 -7.22 52.84 -19.76
C THR A 271 -6.92 51.35 -19.74
N VAL A 272 -6.75 50.79 -18.55
CA VAL A 272 -6.65 49.34 -18.34
C VAL A 272 -8.04 48.72 -18.51
N ARG A 273 -8.31 48.11 -19.67
CA ARG A 273 -9.49 47.24 -19.84
C ARG A 273 -9.15 45.82 -19.41
N LEU A 274 -9.55 45.47 -18.19
CA LEU A 274 -9.65 44.07 -17.75
C LEU A 274 -10.86 43.43 -18.45
N SER A 275 -10.65 42.80 -19.61
CA SER A 275 -11.69 41.98 -20.23
C SER A 275 -11.67 40.58 -19.63
N SER A 276 -12.37 40.38 -18.51
CA SER A 276 -12.71 39.05 -17.99
C SER A 276 -13.94 38.51 -18.72
N ARG A 277 -13.79 38.13 -20.00
CA ARG A 277 -14.79 37.25 -20.64
C ARG A 277 -14.22 35.85 -20.72
N PRO A 278 -14.69 34.89 -19.88
CA PRO A 278 -14.51 33.50 -20.21
C PRO A 278 -15.36 33.21 -21.45
N LYS A 279 -14.75 33.23 -22.62
CA LYS A 279 -15.35 32.71 -23.86
C LYS A 279 -15.25 31.19 -23.83
N ALA A 280 -15.93 30.57 -22.88
CA ALA A 280 -16.19 29.14 -22.85
C ALA A 280 -17.67 28.98 -22.52
N SER A 281 -18.44 28.60 -23.53
CA SER A 281 -19.84 28.19 -23.35
C SER A 281 -19.90 27.12 -22.24
N PRO A 282 -20.76 27.23 -21.21
CA PRO A 282 -20.83 26.26 -20.11
C PRO A 282 -21.46 24.92 -20.50
N ALA A 283 -21.93 24.78 -21.74
CA ALA A 283 -22.73 23.66 -22.15
C ALA A 283 -21.95 22.81 -23.16
N HIS A 284 -21.34 21.72 -22.70
CA HIS A 284 -21.45 20.40 -23.33
C HIS A 284 -20.89 19.32 -22.39
N PHE A 285 -21.84 18.63 -21.74
CA PHE A 285 -21.77 17.24 -21.27
C PHE A 285 -20.57 16.82 -20.42
N ALA A 286 -20.57 17.19 -19.14
CA ALA A 286 -20.26 16.21 -18.11
C ALA A 286 -21.60 15.84 -17.46
N GLN A 287 -22.16 14.68 -17.80
CA GLN A 287 -23.33 14.22 -17.04
C GLN A 287 -22.92 14.16 -15.55
N PRO A 288 -23.71 14.75 -14.64
CA PRO A 288 -23.42 14.66 -13.22
C PRO A 288 -23.33 13.17 -12.86
N LEU A 289 -22.34 12.84 -12.04
CA LEU A 289 -22.21 11.48 -11.51
C LEU A 289 -23.57 11.02 -10.96
N PRO A 290 -23.91 9.71 -11.08
CA PRO A 290 -25.19 9.21 -10.61
C PRO A 290 -25.45 9.66 -9.17
N ARG A 291 -26.62 10.24 -8.90
CA ARG A 291 -26.94 10.85 -7.59
C ARG A 291 -26.68 9.90 -6.40
N TRP A 292 -26.84 8.58 -6.60
CA TRP A 292 -26.54 7.56 -5.59
C TRP A 292 -25.10 7.63 -5.06
N ARG A 293 -24.11 8.00 -5.89
CA ARG A 293 -22.69 8.07 -5.47
C ARG A 293 -22.47 9.08 -4.35
N ARG A 294 -23.21 10.18 -4.38
CA ARG A 294 -23.11 11.26 -3.38
C ARG A 294 -23.46 10.79 -1.97
N TYR A 295 -24.25 9.72 -1.85
CA TYR A 295 -24.68 9.18 -0.57
C TYR A 295 -23.98 7.86 -0.25
N VAL A 296 -23.85 6.96 -1.23
CA VAL A 296 -23.27 5.61 -1.02
C VAL A 296 -21.77 5.68 -0.71
N VAL A 297 -21.00 6.51 -1.42
CA VAL A 297 -19.54 6.57 -1.20
C VAL A 297 -19.22 7.11 0.20
N PRO A 298 -19.80 8.23 0.67
CA PRO A 298 -19.61 8.68 2.04
C PRO A 298 -20.14 7.71 3.09
N ALA A 299 -21.29 7.05 2.85
CA ALA A 299 -21.83 6.07 3.79
C ALA A 299 -20.89 4.86 3.98
N LEU A 300 -20.34 4.31 2.89
CA LEU A 300 -19.38 3.20 2.97
C LEU A 300 -18.04 3.63 3.57
N ALA A 301 -17.58 4.85 3.28
CA ALA A 301 -16.39 5.41 3.93
C ALA A 301 -16.62 5.63 5.43
N GLY A 302 -17.81 6.11 5.80
CA GLY A 302 -18.26 6.26 7.18
C GLY A 302 -18.32 4.92 7.91
N TRP A 303 -18.74 3.84 7.24
CA TRP A 303 -18.66 2.49 7.80
C TRP A 303 -17.21 2.08 8.09
N THR A 304 -16.27 2.34 7.17
CA THR A 304 -14.85 2.08 7.44
C THR A 304 -14.35 2.84 8.68
N VAL A 305 -14.73 4.11 8.84
CA VAL A 305 -14.38 4.91 10.02
C VAL A 305 -15.01 4.34 11.29
N ALA A 306 -16.31 4.01 11.25
CA ALA A 306 -17.02 3.43 12.39
C ALA A 306 -16.40 2.08 12.83
N ALA A 307 -15.96 1.25 11.87
CA ALA A 307 -15.27 0.00 12.16
C ALA A 307 -13.93 0.23 12.88
N SER A 308 -13.16 1.25 12.49
CA SER A 308 -11.94 1.64 13.20
C SER A 308 -12.20 2.18 14.60
N LEU A 309 -13.25 2.98 14.79
CA LEU A 309 -13.61 3.51 16.11
C LEU A 309 -14.12 2.41 17.05
N TRP A 310 -14.88 1.45 16.52
CA TRP A 310 -15.45 0.36 17.31
C TRP A 310 -14.38 -0.55 17.94
N ILE A 311 -13.29 -0.81 17.21
CA ILE A 311 -12.23 -1.71 17.68
C ILE A 311 -11.15 -1.00 18.50
N TRP A 312 -11.24 0.32 18.70
CA TRP A 312 -10.28 1.04 19.52
C TRP A 312 -10.30 0.51 20.97
N PRO A 313 -9.14 0.28 21.62
CA PRO A 313 -7.77 0.53 21.15
C PRO A 313 -7.09 -0.66 20.43
N ASP A 314 -7.75 -1.81 20.31
CA ASP A 314 -7.20 -3.10 19.88
C ASP A 314 -7.16 -3.29 18.35
N TYR A 315 -6.63 -2.30 17.62
CA TYR A 315 -6.69 -2.26 16.15
C TYR A 315 -6.11 -3.49 15.44
N LEU A 316 -5.08 -4.13 16.01
CA LEU A 316 -4.47 -5.34 15.45
C LEU A 316 -5.43 -6.53 15.47
N MET A 317 -6.41 -6.51 16.38
CA MET A 317 -7.48 -7.50 16.49
C MET A 317 -8.71 -7.17 15.64
N TYR A 318 -8.67 -6.15 14.79
CA TYR A 318 -9.78 -5.93 13.87
C TYR A 318 -9.94 -7.11 12.89
N TRP A 319 -11.12 -7.72 12.95
CA TRP A 319 -11.65 -8.67 11.98
C TRP A 319 -13.08 -8.27 11.65
N ASN A 320 -13.41 -8.29 10.36
CA ASN A 320 -14.71 -7.88 9.92
C ASN A 320 -15.82 -8.89 10.34
N PRO A 321 -17.11 -8.49 10.28
CA PRO A 321 -18.19 -9.35 10.75
C PRO A 321 -18.29 -10.72 10.06
N ILE A 322 -17.81 -10.87 8.81
CA ILE A 322 -17.82 -12.16 8.10
C ILE A 322 -16.91 -13.18 8.79
N ALA A 323 -15.80 -12.73 9.38
CA ALA A 323 -14.91 -13.58 10.19
C ALA A 323 -15.48 -13.92 11.58
N GLY A 324 -16.63 -13.35 11.95
CA GLY A 324 -17.18 -13.46 13.30
C GLY A 324 -16.59 -12.46 14.31
N GLY A 325 -15.95 -11.40 13.82
CA GLY A 325 -15.35 -10.36 14.67
C GLY A 325 -14.06 -10.80 15.39
N PRO A 326 -13.51 -9.94 16.26
CA PRO A 326 -12.26 -10.22 16.99
C PRO A 326 -12.35 -11.48 17.88
N ASP A 327 -13.52 -11.78 18.45
CA ASP A 327 -13.71 -12.91 19.37
C ASP A 327 -13.57 -14.30 18.75
N ARG A 328 -13.78 -14.42 17.44
CA ARG A 328 -13.73 -15.69 16.70
C ARG A 328 -12.57 -15.77 15.73
N ALA A 329 -11.80 -14.69 15.61
CA ALA A 329 -10.67 -14.54 14.71
C ALA A 329 -9.59 -15.62 14.87
N TRP A 330 -9.37 -16.07 16.11
CA TRP A 330 -8.38 -17.08 16.46
C TRP A 330 -8.60 -18.42 15.72
N ARG A 331 -9.82 -18.71 15.23
CA ARG A 331 -10.11 -19.89 14.41
C ARG A 331 -9.48 -19.80 13.01
N ILE A 332 -9.12 -18.60 12.58
CA ILE A 332 -8.65 -18.29 11.23
C ILE A 332 -7.14 -18.04 11.24
N ALA A 333 -6.67 -17.11 12.06
CA ALA A 333 -5.26 -16.83 12.25
C ALA A 333 -5.01 -16.28 13.64
N VAL A 334 -3.84 -16.60 14.21
CA VAL A 334 -3.43 -16.13 15.55
C VAL A 334 -2.08 -15.42 15.54
N ALA A 335 -1.43 -15.25 14.39
CA ALA A 335 -0.10 -14.66 14.31
C ALA A 335 -0.09 -13.23 13.73
N GLY A 336 0.42 -12.27 14.53
CA GLY A 336 0.57 -10.86 14.17
C GLY A 336 -0.38 -9.89 14.87
N GLU A 337 -1.27 -10.41 15.71
CA GLU A 337 -2.35 -9.71 16.43
C GLU A 337 -1.89 -9.02 17.72
N ASP A 338 -0.85 -9.54 18.37
CA ASP A 338 -0.21 -8.90 19.52
C ASP A 338 1.31 -9.10 19.47
N TRP A 339 2.04 -8.10 19.95
CA TRP A 339 3.50 -8.06 20.06
C TRP A 339 3.96 -7.69 21.48
N GLY A 340 3.05 -7.70 22.45
CA GLY A 340 3.22 -7.30 23.84
C GLY A 340 2.43 -6.03 24.22
N GLN A 341 1.58 -5.51 23.33
CA GLN A 341 0.82 -4.28 23.60
C GLN A 341 -0.40 -4.51 24.50
N ASP A 342 -0.85 -5.76 24.66
CA ASP A 342 -2.01 -6.09 25.51
C ASP A 342 -1.59 -6.37 26.98
N LEU A 343 -0.28 -6.48 27.23
CA LEU A 343 0.32 -6.68 28.55
C LEU A 343 -0.06 -5.60 29.60
N PRO A 344 -0.10 -4.29 29.27
CA PRO A 344 -0.60 -3.27 30.20
C PRO A 344 -2.07 -3.51 30.59
N GLY A 345 -2.88 -4.03 29.66
CA GLY A 345 -4.27 -4.40 29.92
C GLY A 345 -4.38 -5.56 30.92
N LEU A 346 -3.49 -6.56 30.81
CA LEU A 346 -3.42 -7.68 31.74
C LEU A 346 -3.04 -7.20 33.14
N ALA A 347 -2.01 -6.35 33.23
CA ALA A 347 -1.57 -5.79 34.50
C ALA A 347 -2.68 -4.99 35.20
N ARG A 348 -3.44 -4.20 34.43
CA ARG A 348 -4.61 -3.47 34.94
C ARG A 348 -5.69 -4.42 35.46
N TYR A 349 -6.05 -5.44 34.67
CA TYR A 349 -7.07 -6.42 35.06
C TYR A 349 -6.70 -7.14 36.37
N VAL A 350 -5.46 -7.59 36.49
CA VAL A 350 -4.92 -8.26 37.69
C VAL A 350 -5.04 -7.37 38.92
N LYS A 351 -4.66 -6.09 38.78
CA LYS A 351 -4.73 -5.11 39.86
C LYS A 351 -6.17 -4.81 40.28
N GLU A 352 -7.07 -4.59 39.32
CA GLU A 352 -8.47 -4.24 39.57
C GLU A 352 -9.25 -5.39 40.25
N HIS A 353 -8.90 -6.64 39.95
CA HIS A 353 -9.56 -7.82 40.50
C HIS A 353 -8.85 -8.40 41.72
N GLY A 354 -7.78 -7.76 42.22
CA GLY A 354 -7.02 -8.24 43.38
C GLY A 354 -6.44 -9.64 43.17
N ILE A 355 -6.00 -9.97 41.95
CA ILE A 355 -5.50 -11.30 41.62
C ILE A 355 -4.10 -11.49 42.20
N GLU A 356 -4.00 -12.37 43.19
CA GLU A 356 -2.72 -12.83 43.73
C GLU A 356 -2.28 -14.13 43.04
N ASN A 357 -0.97 -14.31 42.86
CA ASN A 357 -0.35 -15.52 42.29
C ASN A 357 -0.83 -15.88 40.86
N LEU A 358 -0.78 -14.94 39.91
CA LEU A 358 -1.07 -15.22 38.50
C LEU A 358 -0.05 -16.19 37.88
N HIS A 359 -0.53 -17.27 37.27
CA HIS A 359 0.27 -18.09 36.35
C HIS A 359 0.25 -17.47 34.95
N TYR A 360 1.42 -17.07 34.45
CA TYR A 360 1.53 -16.46 33.11
C TYR A 360 2.89 -16.77 32.49
N ASN A 361 2.88 -17.20 31.23
CA ASN A 361 4.08 -17.30 30.41
C ASN A 361 4.03 -16.18 29.38
N VAL A 362 4.98 -15.25 29.49
CA VAL A 362 4.96 -13.99 28.74
C VAL A 362 5.09 -14.24 27.24
N TYR A 363 4.17 -13.67 26.47
CA TYR A 363 4.24 -13.64 25.02
C TYR A 363 4.82 -12.30 24.51
N GLY A 364 5.61 -12.37 23.43
CA GLY A 364 6.20 -11.20 22.78
C GLY A 364 7.43 -10.65 23.49
N ILE A 365 7.73 -9.37 23.22
CA ILE A 365 8.91 -8.65 23.74
C ILE A 365 8.57 -7.70 24.91
N GLY A 366 7.30 -7.66 25.33
CA GLY A 366 6.87 -6.83 26.44
C GLY A 366 7.52 -7.26 27.76
N MET A 367 7.88 -6.29 28.61
CA MET A 367 8.49 -6.53 29.92
C MET A 367 7.42 -6.35 31.02
N PRO A 368 6.94 -7.42 31.67
CA PRO A 368 5.91 -7.32 32.70
C PRO A 368 6.30 -6.46 33.91
N SER A 369 7.61 -6.41 34.21
CA SER A 369 8.17 -5.61 35.30
C SER A 369 7.89 -4.12 35.17
N LEU A 370 7.77 -3.59 33.95
CA LEU A 370 7.43 -2.19 33.70
C LEU A 370 6.00 -1.82 34.14
N TYR A 371 5.14 -2.82 34.31
CA TYR A 371 3.73 -2.64 34.69
C TYR A 371 3.42 -3.17 36.10
N SER A 372 4.47 -3.46 36.89
CA SER A 372 4.34 -4.07 38.23
C SER A 372 3.49 -5.34 38.23
N LEU A 373 3.52 -6.11 37.12
CA LEU A 373 2.77 -7.35 37.02
C LEU A 373 3.55 -8.48 37.70
N HIS A 374 3.03 -8.95 38.83
CA HIS A 374 3.55 -10.11 39.53
C HIS A 374 2.93 -11.38 38.95
N TYR A 375 3.78 -12.30 38.50
CA TYR A 375 3.37 -13.57 37.92
C TYR A 375 4.38 -14.67 38.23
N ARG A 376 3.95 -15.92 38.07
CA ARG A 376 4.79 -17.11 38.12
C ARG A 376 4.67 -17.84 36.80
N THR A 377 5.80 -18.31 36.28
CA THR A 377 5.77 -19.20 35.11
C THR A 377 5.21 -20.56 35.52
N PHE A 378 4.72 -21.32 34.54
CA PHE A 378 4.16 -22.64 34.77
C PHE A 378 4.48 -23.61 33.63
N PRO A 379 4.58 -24.93 33.89
CA PRO A 379 4.77 -25.93 32.85
C PRO A 379 3.54 -25.97 31.93
N CYS A 380 3.74 -26.09 30.62
CA CYS A 380 2.60 -26.00 29.71
C CYS A 380 1.75 -27.26 29.60
N SER A 381 2.31 -28.44 29.88
CA SER A 381 1.59 -29.72 29.80
C SER A 381 0.96 -30.15 31.13
N THR A 382 1.30 -29.49 32.23
CA THR A 382 0.83 -29.84 33.57
C THR A 382 -0.25 -28.85 34.00
N PRO A 383 -1.48 -29.28 34.27
CA PRO A 383 -2.52 -28.42 34.83
C PRO A 383 -2.08 -27.79 36.16
N VAL A 384 -2.45 -26.52 36.35
CA VAL A 384 -2.24 -25.77 37.59
C VAL A 384 -3.57 -25.20 38.07
N SER A 385 -3.75 -25.10 39.39
CA SER A 385 -4.92 -24.45 39.99
C SER A 385 -4.68 -22.96 40.21
N GLY A 386 -5.77 -22.19 40.31
CA GLY A 386 -5.74 -20.75 40.53
C GLY A 386 -5.94 -19.92 39.26
N TRP A 387 -5.31 -18.74 39.22
CA TRP A 387 -5.46 -17.78 38.11
C TRP A 387 -4.43 -18.08 37.03
N VAL A 388 -4.89 -18.29 35.80
CA VAL A 388 -4.02 -18.58 34.65
C VAL A 388 -4.31 -17.59 33.53
N ALA A 389 -3.28 -16.91 33.05
CA ALA A 389 -3.33 -16.17 31.81
C ALA A 389 -2.52 -16.91 30.73
N VAL A 390 -3.05 -16.99 29.53
CA VAL A 390 -2.34 -17.57 28.37
C VAL A 390 -2.63 -16.72 27.14
N HIS A 391 -1.60 -16.49 26.33
CA HIS A 391 -1.76 -15.79 25.07
C HIS A 391 -2.34 -16.75 24.01
N MET A 392 -3.27 -16.29 23.17
CA MET A 392 -3.98 -17.13 22.20
C MET A 392 -3.03 -17.79 21.18
N VAL A 393 -1.89 -17.15 20.87
CA VAL A 393 -0.84 -17.77 20.03
C VAL A 393 -0.33 -19.03 20.68
N ASP A 394 -0.03 -19.00 21.97
CA ASP A 394 0.51 -20.17 22.66
C ASP A 394 -0.55 -21.27 22.79
N LEU A 395 -1.84 -20.92 22.83
CA LEU A 395 -2.94 -21.90 22.90
C LEU A 395 -3.22 -22.60 21.55
N TYR A 396 -3.12 -21.88 20.43
CA TYR A 396 -3.51 -22.39 19.10
C TYR A 396 -2.34 -22.65 18.14
N ARG A 397 -1.19 -22.04 18.41
CA ARG A 397 0.08 -22.21 17.68
C ARG A 397 1.23 -22.38 18.69
N PRO A 398 1.16 -23.42 19.55
CA PRO A 398 2.17 -23.62 20.59
C PRO A 398 3.55 -23.94 19.99
N ARG A 399 4.60 -23.63 20.76
CA ARG A 399 5.99 -24.00 20.40
C ARG A 399 6.22 -25.52 20.41
N ALA A 400 5.48 -26.25 21.24
CA ALA A 400 5.53 -27.69 21.34
C ALA A 400 4.11 -28.28 21.21
N PRO A 401 3.92 -29.38 20.48
CA PRO A 401 2.62 -30.06 20.41
C PRO A 401 2.08 -30.40 21.81
N GLY A 402 0.77 -30.24 22.03
CA GLY A 402 0.12 -30.57 23.31
C GLY A 402 0.19 -29.48 24.39
N CYS A 403 1.02 -28.45 24.20
CA CYS A 403 1.26 -27.39 25.17
C CYS A 403 -0.03 -26.56 25.38
N TYR A 404 -0.47 -26.42 26.63
CA TYR A 404 -1.70 -25.73 27.05
C TYR A 404 -3.03 -26.34 26.55
N ASP A 405 -3.03 -27.55 25.96
CA ASP A 405 -4.27 -28.16 25.46
C ASP A 405 -5.31 -28.39 26.57
N TRP A 406 -4.85 -28.63 27.79
CA TRP A 406 -5.74 -28.79 28.96
C TRP A 406 -6.59 -27.55 29.24
N LEU A 407 -6.12 -26.34 28.88
CA LEU A 407 -6.90 -25.10 29.03
C LEU A 407 -8.08 -25.01 28.06
N LYS A 408 -8.07 -25.78 26.96
CA LYS A 408 -9.18 -25.80 25.98
C LYS A 408 -10.44 -26.45 26.52
N ALA A 409 -10.33 -27.23 27.60
CA ALA A 409 -11.48 -27.80 28.31
C ALA A 409 -12.21 -26.77 29.19
N TYR A 410 -11.59 -25.64 29.47
CA TYR A 410 -12.13 -24.59 30.33
C TYR A 410 -12.58 -23.39 29.49
N SER A 411 -13.58 -22.67 29.98
CA SER A 411 -13.98 -21.39 29.40
C SER A 411 -13.22 -20.25 30.07
N PRO A 412 -12.63 -19.31 29.31
CA PRO A 412 -11.96 -18.16 29.91
C PRO A 412 -12.98 -17.26 30.60
N VAL A 413 -12.63 -16.75 31.78
CA VAL A 413 -13.45 -15.80 32.55
C VAL A 413 -13.33 -14.37 32.00
N ALA A 414 -12.22 -14.06 31.33
CA ALA A 414 -12.01 -12.78 30.66
C ALA A 414 -11.03 -12.91 29.49
N LYS A 415 -11.09 -11.95 28.57
CA LYS A 415 -10.10 -11.78 27.50
C LYS A 415 -9.65 -10.32 27.49
N VAL A 416 -8.35 -10.10 27.63
CA VAL A 416 -7.73 -8.79 27.52
C VAL A 416 -7.22 -8.60 26.10
N GLY A 417 -7.61 -7.49 25.45
CA GLY A 417 -7.22 -7.18 24.08
C GLY A 417 -7.61 -8.25 23.05
N TYR A 418 -8.54 -9.15 23.41
CA TYR A 418 -8.90 -10.38 22.69
C TYR A 418 -7.80 -11.45 22.58
N THR A 419 -6.54 -11.14 22.91
CA THR A 419 -5.39 -12.02 22.70
C THR A 419 -4.92 -12.74 23.96
N ILE A 420 -5.06 -12.13 25.15
CA ILE A 420 -4.69 -12.75 26.43
C ILE A 420 -5.94 -13.27 27.12
N TRP A 421 -6.02 -14.59 27.28
CA TRP A 421 -7.19 -15.24 27.85
C TRP A 421 -6.91 -15.59 29.30
N ILE A 422 -7.84 -15.23 30.18
CA ILE A 422 -7.73 -15.40 31.62
C ILE A 422 -8.70 -16.48 32.06
N TYR A 423 -8.21 -17.39 32.88
CA TYR A 423 -8.92 -18.55 33.41
C TYR A 423 -8.83 -18.57 34.92
N ARG A 424 -9.87 -19.14 35.54
CA ARG A 424 -9.88 -19.54 36.94
C ARG A 424 -10.05 -21.05 36.98
N ILE A 425 -9.03 -21.74 37.47
CA ILE A 425 -8.98 -23.21 37.58
C ILE A 425 -9.13 -23.57 39.05
N GLU A 426 -10.06 -24.48 39.34
CA GLU A 426 -10.36 -24.95 40.70
C GLU A 426 -9.60 -26.23 41.03
#